data_AF-A0A952JUZ9-F1
#
_entry.id   AF-A0A952JUZ9-F1
#
_cell.length_a   1.000
_cell.length_b   1.000
_cell.length_c   1.000
_cell.angle_alpha   90.00
_cell.angle_beta   90.00
_cell.angle_gamma   90.00
#
_symmetry.space_group_name_H-M   'P 1'
#
loop_
_entity.id
_entity.type
_entity.pdbx_description
1 polymer ?
#
loop_
_entity_poly.entity_id
_entity_poly.type
_entity_poly.pdbx_seq_one_letter_code
_entity_poly.pdbx_strand_id
1 'polypeptide(L)' 'MQRFINIAYKTIPAVEKAIANLKKLMEKAAKDLDFIEAARLRDEMFRLQKELEEMK' A
#
# COMPACT_ATOMS: atom_id res chain seq x y z
N MET A 1 13.92 -24.93 13.32
CA MET A 1 12.54 -24.47 13.62
C MET A 1 12.63 -23.03 14.14
N GLN A 2 12.81 -22.05 13.26
CA GLN A 2 12.79 -20.63 13.65
C GLN A 2 11.42 -20.07 13.26
N ARG A 3 10.55 -19.92 14.26
CA ARG A 3 9.30 -19.15 14.14
C ARG A 3 9.67 -17.68 14.00
N PHE A 4 9.74 -17.18 12.78
CA PHE A 4 9.56 -15.75 12.53
C PHE A 4 8.07 -15.51 12.28
N ILE A 5 7.30 -15.53 13.36
CA ILE A 5 5.93 -15.01 13.34
C ILE A 5 6.08 -13.49 13.33
N ASN A 6 6.31 -12.93 12.15
CA ASN A 6 6.20 -11.50 11.91
C ASN A 6 4.71 -11.21 11.64
N ILE A 7 3.87 -11.39 12.67
CA ILE A 7 2.50 -10.88 12.63
C ILE A 7 2.65 -9.38 12.83
N ALA A 8 2.84 -8.67 11.72
CA ALA A 8 2.72 -7.23 11.69
C ALA A 8 1.33 -6.88 12.23
N TYR A 9 1.27 -6.27 13.41
CA TYR A 9 0.05 -5.68 13.96
C TYR A 9 -0.34 -4.46 13.09
N LYS A 10 -0.74 -4.71 11.85
CA LYS A 10 -1.38 -3.70 10.99
C LYS A 10 -2.77 -3.49 11.56
N THR A 11 -3.07 -2.26 11.96
CA THR A 11 -4.43 -1.84 12.32
C THR A 11 -5.12 -1.28 11.09
N ILE A 12 -6.46 -1.39 11.03
CA ILE A 12 -7.28 -0.81 9.94
C ILE A 12 -6.87 0.66 9.65
N PRO A 13 -6.73 1.54 10.65
CA PRO A 13 -6.32 2.93 10.40
C PRO A 13 -4.91 3.08 9.83
N ALA A 14 -3.98 2.18 10.19
CA ALA A 14 -2.62 2.20 9.65
C ALA A 14 -2.59 1.80 8.17
N VAL A 15 -3.41 0.82 7.78
CA VAL A 15 -3.55 0.39 6.38
C VAL A 15 -4.22 1.48 5.55
N GLU A 16 -5.30 2.10 6.06
CA GLU A 16 -5.95 3.23 5.40
C GLU A 16 -4.99 4.41 5.19
N LYS A 17 -4.16 4.74 6.19
CA LYS A 17 -3.12 5.77 6.06
C LYS A 17 -2.07 5.41 5.02
N ALA A 18 -1.64 4.15 4.95
CA ALA A 18 -0.68 3.69 3.96
C ALA A 18 -1.23 3.79 2.53
N ILE A 19 -2.49 3.39 2.30
CA ILE A 19 -3.18 3.53 1.02
C ILE A 19 -3.25 5.00 0.59
N ALA A 20 -3.62 5.90 1.52
CA ALA A 20 -3.68 7.33 1.23
C ALA A 20 -2.30 7.92 0.85
N ASN A 21 -1.23 7.46 1.49
CA ASN A 21 0.13 7.88 1.16
C ASN A 21 0.58 7.36 -0.22
N LEU A 22 0.34 6.08 -0.53
CA LEU A 22 0.65 5.50 -1.84
C LEU A 22 -0.08 6.24 -2.96
N LYS A 23 -1.35 6.59 -2.75
CA LYS A 23 -2.13 7.39 -3.72
C LYS A 23 -1.46 8.73 -4.02
N LYS A 24 -1.00 9.46 -2.99
CA LYS A 24 -0.30 10.74 -3.16
C LYS A 24 1.02 10.59 -3.90
N LEU A 25 1.79 9.55 -3.59
CA LEU A 25 3.07 9.26 -4.28
C LEU A 25 2.83 8.90 -5.74
N MET A 26 1.80 8.10 -6.03
CA MET A 26 1.42 7.72 -7.38
C MET A 26 1.01 8.94 -8.21
N GLU A 27 0.18 9.82 -7.65
CA GLU A 27 -0.23 11.07 -8.30
C GLU A 27 0.96 11.99 -8.57
N LYS A 28 1.94 12.03 -7.66
CA LYS A 28 3.19 12.78 -7.88
C LYS A 28 4.02 12.17 -9.01
N ALA A 29 4.27 10.86 -8.99
CA ALA A 29 5.00 10.16 -10.04
C ALA A 29 4.35 10.35 -11.42
N ALA A 30 3.02 10.27 -11.50
CA ALA A 30 2.27 10.54 -12.72
C ALA A 30 2.42 11.98 -13.23
N LYS A 31 2.44 12.98 -12.33
CA LYS A 31 2.70 14.39 -12.68
C LYS A 31 4.13 14.61 -13.18
N ASP A 32 5.08 13.89 -12.60
CA ASP A 32 6.49 13.92 -12.97
C ASP A 32 6.78 13.06 -14.23
N LEU A 33 5.75 12.51 -14.89
CA LEU A 33 5.81 11.61 -16.05
C LEU A 33 6.56 10.30 -15.81
N ASP A 34 6.75 9.92 -14.53
CA ASP A 34 7.30 8.64 -14.12
C ASP A 34 6.17 7.59 -14.04
N PHE A 35 5.73 7.14 -15.21
CA PHE A 35 4.62 6.20 -15.31
C PHE A 35 4.96 4.80 -14.80
N ILE A 36 6.24 4.42 -14.82
CA ILE A 36 6.69 3.11 -14.31
C ILE A 36 6.52 3.09 -12.79
N GLU A 37 6.98 4.14 -12.10
CA GLU A 37 6.79 4.24 -10.65
C GLU A 37 5.32 4.44 -10.27
N ALA A 38 4.56 5.22 -11.05
CA ALA A 38 3.13 5.36 -10.82
C ALA A 38 2.39 4.01 -10.92
N ALA A 39 2.73 3.18 -11.91
CA ALA A 39 2.14 1.84 -12.05
C ALA A 39 2.51 0.93 -10.87
N ARG A 40 3.77 0.95 -10.42
CA ARG A 40 4.22 0.18 -9.24
C ARG A 40 3.48 0.59 -7.97
N LEU A 41 3.36 1.89 -7.71
CA LEU A 41 2.66 2.43 -6.55
C LEU A 41 1.17 2.10 -6.57
N ARG A 42 0.55 2.11 -7.75
CA ARG A 42 -0.84 1.68 -7.95
C ARG A 42 -1.05 0.22 -7.57
N ASP A 43 -0.19 -0.68 -8.06
CA ASP A 43 -0.33 -2.12 -7.80
C ASP A 43 -0.12 -2.42 -6.31
N GLU A 44 0.82 -1.72 -5.66
CA GLU A 44 1.03 -1.82 -4.22
C GLU A 44 -0.18 -1.28 -3.42
N MET A 45 -0.78 -0.17 -3.87
CA MET A 45 -1.99 0.38 -3.29
C MET A 45 -3.16 -0.60 -3.38
N PHE A 46 -3.36 -1.26 -4.52
CA PHE A 46 -4.43 -2.25 -4.70
C PHE A 46 -4.25 -3.47 -3.81
N ARG A 47 -3.00 -3.95 -3.63
CA ARG A 47 -2.72 -5.02 -2.68
C ARG A 47 -3.15 -4.63 -1.26
N LEU A 48 -2.83 -3.41 -0.81
CA LEU A 48 -3.24 -2.94 0.52
C LEU A 48 -4.76 -2.73 0.64
N GLN A 49 -5.43 -2.29 -0.43
CA GLN A 49 -6.89 -2.20 -0.43
C GLN A 49 -7.54 -3.56 -0.24
N LYS A 50 -7.03 -4.60 -0.91
CA LYS A 50 -7.50 -5.98 -0.72
C LYS A 50 -7.23 -6.48 0.71
N GLU A 51 -6.04 -6.23 1.25
CA GLU A 51 -5.73 -6.56 2.66
C GLU A 51 -6.71 -5.85 3.62
N LEU A 52 -7.05 -4.58 3.35
CA LEU A 52 -8.00 -3.82 4.16
C LEU A 52 -9.43 -4.38 4.09
N GLU A 53 -9.86 -4.83 2.92
CA GLU A 53 -11.16 -5.50 2.74
C GLU A 53 -11.24 -6.80 3.54
N GLU A 54 -10.17 -7.60 3.59
CA GLU A 54 -10.10 -8.83 4.39
C GLU A 54 -10.08 -8.57 5.91
N MET A 55 -9.77 -7.34 6.34
CA MET A 55 -9.76 -6.94 7.75
C MET A 55 -11.10 -6.39 8.25
N LYS A 56 -12.02 -6.02 7.35
CA LYS A 56 -13.35 -5.45 7.66
C LYS A 56 -14.41 -6.53 7.76
#